data_AF-A0A4U3FJX2-F1
#
_entry.id   AF-A0A4U3FJX2-F1
#
_cell.length_a   1.000
_cell.length_b   1.000
_cell.length_c   1.000
_cell.angle_alpha   90.00
_cell.angle_beta   90.00
_cell.angle_gamma   90.00
#
_symmetry.space_group_name_H-M   'P 1'
#
loop_
_entity.id
_entity.type
_entity.pdbx_description
1 polymer ?
#
loop_
_entity_poly.entity_id
_entity_poly.type
_entity_poly.pdbx_seq_one_letter_code
_entity_poly.pdbx_strand_id
1 'polypeptide(L)'
;MNRYFIQNIEERFVFLCSKPFLKEEEIEDFRQLMVTHMDWSRVFGMLHNHGVIGTAWNNIKQHYLLKGTEKGIYGKFISSVKQVYSMQKIRGEKQCELTLEICREFDKHGIKYALLKGIVLSEIVYGDIGSRDFKDNDILIHTSQIDEAVNIIKKMDYIQGMIDYKSNSIIPLSRREIMIRSMVSHEVIPLIKYIENSPFLEYHSLDLQFSLDLMTNRRTDTAVQHMLDRSQLVDVSGQQVRTLKWEDLLLFMLIHLSREATSEMDVLAYKDILLYKFMDIYRFLNSPKVDINWNELLKNAESMNFKKEVFYALYHIDILYDTAIPNEFLEKLNIEDQEFVNNVYCYNSDEIAIKWESTFLERLFDMNRPAKINLTV
;
A
#
# COMPACT_ATOMS: atom_id res chain seq x y z
N MET A 1 -26.56 4.43 12.08
CA MET A 1 -26.31 3.88 13.43
C MET A 1 -24.86 3.41 13.40
N ASN A 2 -23.93 4.19 13.96
CA ASN A 2 -22.47 3.98 13.80
C ASN A 2 -22.08 2.60 14.31
N ARG A 3 -21.97 1.65 13.40
CA ARG A 3 -21.37 0.35 13.69
C ARG A 3 -19.88 0.65 13.87
N TYR A 4 -19.35 0.32 15.05
CA TYR A 4 -17.92 0.38 15.40
C TYR A 4 -17.38 1.77 15.81
N PHE A 5 -17.75 2.22 17.01
CA PHE A 5 -17.06 3.35 17.66
C PHE A 5 -15.76 2.86 18.33
N ILE A 6 -14.61 3.37 17.88
CA ILE A 6 -13.32 3.13 18.55
C ILE A 6 -13.34 3.82 19.90
N GLN A 7 -13.35 3.04 20.99
CA GLN A 7 -13.53 3.56 22.35
C GLN A 7 -12.26 4.20 22.91
N ASN A 8 -11.09 3.62 22.64
CA ASN A 8 -9.83 4.17 23.09
C ASN A 8 -9.53 5.50 22.36
N ILE A 9 -9.22 6.56 23.12
CA ILE A 9 -9.06 7.90 22.57
C ILE A 9 -7.83 8.04 21.68
N GLU A 10 -6.73 7.34 21.97
CA GLU A 10 -5.53 7.35 21.14
C GLU A 10 -5.78 6.68 19.78
N GLU A 11 -6.42 5.52 19.77
CA GLU A 11 -6.79 4.78 18.55
C GLU A 11 -7.80 5.58 17.72
N ARG A 12 -8.81 6.17 18.36
CA ARG A 12 -9.78 7.04 17.69
C ARG A 12 -9.10 8.25 17.06
N PHE A 13 -8.19 8.89 17.79
CA PHE A 13 -7.43 10.02 17.27
C PHE A 13 -6.54 9.63 16.07
N VAL A 14 -5.85 8.49 16.14
CA VAL A 14 -5.05 7.94 15.03
C VAL A 14 -5.92 7.65 13.81
N PHE A 15 -7.10 7.06 14.02
CA PHE A 15 -8.04 6.79 12.93
C PHE A 15 -8.46 8.09 12.25
N LEU A 16 -8.90 9.09 13.01
CA LEU A 16 -9.27 10.42 12.48
C LEU A 16 -8.10 11.12 11.76
N CYS A 17 -6.88 11.00 12.29
CA CYS A 17 -5.67 11.48 11.62
C CYS A 17 -5.46 10.82 10.25
N SER A 18 -5.83 9.54 10.11
CA SER A 18 -5.67 8.79 8.85
C SER A 18 -6.79 9.03 7.85
N LYS A 19 -7.97 9.51 8.25
CA LYS A 19 -9.12 9.63 7.34
C LYS A 19 -8.85 10.66 6.23
N PRO A 20 -8.99 10.30 4.95
CA PRO A 20 -8.84 11.24 3.84
C PRO A 20 -9.85 12.38 3.83
N PHE A 21 -11.08 12.08 4.27
CA PHE A 21 -12.21 12.98 4.28
C PHE A 21 -12.88 12.86 5.65
N LEU A 22 -12.80 13.91 6.45
CA LEU A 22 -13.47 14.00 7.76
C LEU A 22 -14.84 14.65 7.59
N LYS A 23 -15.88 14.05 8.17
CA LYS A 23 -17.21 14.67 8.32
C LYS A 23 -17.14 15.79 9.38
N GLU A 24 -18.08 16.74 9.38
CA GLU A 24 -18.06 17.86 10.34
C GLU A 24 -18.03 17.40 11.82
N GLU A 25 -18.79 16.35 12.17
CA GLU A 25 -18.75 15.76 13.52
C GLU A 25 -17.38 15.15 13.87
N GLU A 26 -16.68 14.59 12.87
CA GLU A 26 -15.35 14.00 13.03
C GLU A 26 -14.27 15.06 13.14
N ILE A 27 -14.44 16.21 12.47
CA ILE A 27 -13.58 17.38 12.61
C ILE A 27 -13.65 17.94 14.03
N GLU A 28 -14.86 18.02 14.59
CA GLU A 28 -15.05 18.50 15.96
C GLU A 28 -14.41 17.54 16.98
N ASP A 29 -14.64 16.24 16.85
CA ASP A 29 -14.00 15.23 17.70
C ASP A 29 -12.46 15.27 17.57
N PHE A 30 -11.94 15.39 16.34
CA PHE A 30 -10.51 15.55 16.09
C PHE A 30 -9.92 16.76 16.80
N ARG A 31 -10.58 17.93 16.76
CA ARG A 31 -10.13 19.14 17.46
C ARG A 31 -10.19 18.99 18.97
N GLN A 32 -11.25 18.40 19.49
CA GLN A 32 -11.37 18.13 20.93
C GLN A 32 -10.27 17.20 21.42
N LEU A 33 -9.92 16.17 20.63
CA LEU A 33 -8.81 15.26 20.94
C LEU A 33 -7.45 15.97 20.90
N MET A 34 -7.23 16.93 20.00
CA MET A 34 -5.99 17.74 19.94
C MET A 34 -5.68 18.56 21.21
N VAL A 35 -6.70 18.83 22.03
CA VAL A 35 -6.58 19.54 23.31
C VAL A 35 -6.77 18.65 24.53
N THR A 36 -6.89 17.33 24.33
CA THR A 36 -7.08 16.34 25.40
C THR A 36 -5.75 15.68 25.75
N HIS A 37 -5.49 15.45 27.04
CA HIS A 37 -4.32 14.68 27.48
C HIS A 37 -4.50 13.20 27.12
N MET A 38 -3.54 12.63 26.41
CA MET A 38 -3.48 11.22 26.01
C MET A 38 -2.02 10.77 25.90
N ASP A 39 -1.79 9.47 25.70
CA ASP A 39 -0.43 8.97 25.43
C ASP A 39 0.02 9.34 24.00
N TRP A 40 0.63 10.51 23.86
CA TRP A 40 1.17 11.00 22.59
C TRP A 40 2.30 10.13 22.02
N SER A 41 3.00 9.35 22.85
CA SER A 41 4.03 8.41 22.38
C SER A 41 3.36 7.24 21.66
N ARG A 42 2.29 6.70 22.24
CA ARG A 42 1.45 5.67 21.62
C ARG A 42 0.82 6.17 20.32
N VAL A 43 0.25 7.39 20.31
CA VAL A 43 -0.33 8.00 19.10
C VAL A 43 0.71 8.09 17.98
N PHE A 44 1.87 8.68 18.26
CA PHE A 44 2.91 8.85 17.23
C PHE A 44 3.42 7.49 16.72
N GLY A 45 3.61 6.50 17.61
CA GLY A 45 4.00 5.15 17.25
C GLY A 45 2.97 4.46 16.34
N MET A 46 1.68 4.58 16.64
CA MET A 46 0.61 4.03 15.79
C MET A 46 0.55 4.73 14.42
N LEU A 47 0.64 6.07 14.37
CA LEU A 47 0.69 6.79 13.07
C LEU A 47 1.87 6.34 12.21
N HIS A 48 3.03 6.12 12.84
CA HIS A 48 4.24 5.66 12.17
C HIS A 48 4.08 4.24 11.62
N ASN A 49 3.70 3.28 12.47
CA ASN A 49 3.54 1.88 12.07
C ASN A 49 2.48 1.72 10.99
N HIS A 50 1.38 2.47 11.08
CA HIS A 50 0.33 2.46 10.08
C HIS A 50 0.67 3.21 8.79
N GLY A 51 1.80 3.91 8.71
CA GLY A 51 2.22 4.62 7.49
C GLY A 51 1.34 5.83 7.13
N VAL A 52 0.67 6.45 8.12
CA VAL A 52 -0.35 7.50 7.88
C VAL A 52 0.08 8.89 8.35
N ILE A 53 1.35 9.09 8.74
CA ILE A 53 1.84 10.39 9.23
C ILE A 53 1.65 11.51 8.21
N GLY A 54 1.88 11.26 6.93
CA GLY A 54 1.71 12.26 5.88
C GLY A 54 0.28 12.81 5.82
N THR A 55 -0.70 11.90 5.82
CA THR A 55 -2.13 12.29 5.88
C THR A 55 -2.48 12.96 7.22
N ALA A 56 -1.94 12.47 8.33
CA ALA A 56 -2.13 13.09 9.65
C ALA A 56 -1.67 14.55 9.67
N TRP A 57 -0.53 14.87 9.06
CA TRP A 57 -0.07 16.25 8.92
C TRP A 57 -1.08 17.11 8.17
N ASN A 58 -1.63 16.61 7.06
CA ASN A 58 -2.60 17.35 6.29
C ASN A 58 -3.89 17.61 7.05
N ASN A 59 -4.38 16.63 7.82
CA ASN A 59 -5.54 16.84 8.69
C ASN A 59 -5.25 17.84 9.81
N ILE A 60 -4.09 17.75 10.48
CA ILE A 60 -3.66 18.73 11.48
C ILE A 60 -3.57 20.13 10.87
N LYS A 61 -2.94 20.27 9.70
CA LYS A 61 -2.79 21.55 9.01
C LYS A 61 -4.15 22.15 8.66
N GLN A 62 -5.03 21.39 8.02
CA GLN A 62 -6.32 21.90 7.55
C GLN A 62 -7.30 22.17 8.69
N HIS A 63 -7.50 21.19 9.56
CA HIS A 63 -8.62 21.22 10.49
C HIS A 63 -8.24 21.87 11.83
N TYR A 64 -6.97 21.84 12.20
CA TYR A 64 -6.51 22.37 13.48
C TYR A 64 -5.70 23.67 13.34
N LEU A 65 -4.65 23.71 12.51
CA LEU A 65 -3.80 24.92 12.42
C LEU A 65 -4.44 26.08 11.64
N LEU A 66 -5.16 25.79 10.56
CA LEU A 66 -5.80 26.82 9.73
C LEU A 66 -7.21 27.20 10.21
N LYS A 67 -7.93 26.26 10.81
CA LYS A 67 -9.36 26.42 11.15
C LYS A 67 -9.67 26.20 12.63
N GLY A 68 -8.75 25.69 13.43
CA GLY A 68 -8.95 25.53 14.88
C GLY A 68 -8.76 26.86 15.59
N THR A 69 -9.45 27.02 16.72
CA THR A 69 -9.33 28.23 17.56
C THR A 69 -8.60 27.95 18.87
N GLU A 70 -8.42 26.69 19.18
CA GLU A 70 -7.91 26.19 20.45
C GLU A 70 -6.39 26.02 20.40
N LYS A 71 -5.70 26.17 21.55
CA LYS A 71 -4.27 25.92 21.65
C LYS A 71 -4.00 24.45 21.99
N GLY A 72 -3.21 23.80 21.14
CA GLY A 72 -2.99 22.36 21.17
C GLY A 72 -2.13 22.01 22.36
N ILE A 73 -2.47 20.91 23.02
CA ILE A 73 -1.88 20.60 24.32
C ILE A 73 -0.43 20.14 24.20
N TYR A 74 -0.03 19.63 23.02
CA TYR A 74 1.30 19.09 22.79
C TYR A 74 1.93 19.52 21.46
N GLY A 75 2.54 20.72 21.45
CA GLY A 75 3.17 21.29 20.25
C GLY A 75 4.35 20.46 19.68
N LYS A 76 5.04 19.66 20.52
CA LYS A 76 6.13 18.79 20.05
C LYS A 76 5.62 17.71 19.11
N PHE A 77 4.44 17.12 19.37
CA PHE A 77 3.83 16.16 18.45
C PHE A 77 3.54 16.77 17.08
N ILE A 78 2.95 17.96 17.03
CA ILE A 78 2.68 18.68 15.78
C ILE A 78 3.98 18.92 15.01
N SER A 79 5.03 19.38 15.70
CA SER A 79 6.35 19.59 15.10
C SER A 79 6.94 18.29 14.54
N SER A 80 6.87 17.18 15.27
CA SER A 80 7.38 15.88 14.83
C SER A 80 6.63 15.36 13.59
N VAL A 81 5.29 15.43 13.59
CA VAL A 81 4.46 15.03 12.44
C VAL A 81 4.81 15.85 11.21
N LYS A 82 4.97 17.18 11.33
CA LYS A 82 5.39 18.06 10.24
C LYS A 82 6.77 17.71 9.70
N GLN A 83 7.73 17.40 10.57
CA GLN A 83 9.10 17.04 10.16
C GLN A 83 9.11 15.75 9.36
N VAL A 84 8.39 14.72 9.81
CA VAL A 84 8.28 13.45 9.10
C VAL A 84 7.54 13.61 7.77
N TYR A 85 6.47 14.42 7.70
CA TYR A 85 5.85 14.80 6.42
C TYR A 85 6.85 15.46 5.46
N SER A 86 7.64 16.41 5.95
CA SER A 86 8.61 17.14 5.11
C SER A 86 9.70 16.19 4.56
N MET A 87 10.16 15.26 5.40
CA MET A 87 11.08 14.19 5.01
C MET A 87 10.47 13.28 3.94
N GLN A 88 9.24 12.79 4.17
CA GLN A 88 8.52 11.94 3.22
C GLN A 88 8.35 12.63 1.86
N LYS A 89 8.02 13.93 1.87
CA LYS A 89 7.86 14.70 0.64
C LYS A 89 9.15 14.74 -0.19
N ILE A 90 10.27 15.10 0.43
CA ILE A 90 11.58 15.15 -0.25
C ILE A 90 11.99 13.77 -0.76
N ARG A 91 11.79 12.73 0.06
CA ARG A 91 12.04 11.34 -0.34
C ARG A 91 11.19 10.94 -1.54
N GLY A 92 9.89 11.20 -1.48
CA GLY A 92 8.93 10.86 -2.54
C GLY A 92 9.24 11.57 -3.85
N GLU A 93 9.59 12.87 -3.81
CA GLU A 93 10.01 13.63 -4.99
C GLU A 93 11.23 12.99 -5.66
N LYS A 94 12.24 12.56 -4.87
CA LYS A 94 13.42 11.90 -5.42
C LYS A 94 13.11 10.50 -5.97
N GLN A 95 12.25 9.72 -5.31
CA GLN A 95 11.79 8.43 -5.83
C GLN A 95 11.03 8.60 -7.15
N CYS A 96 10.19 9.64 -7.26
CA CYS A 96 9.48 9.97 -8.49
C CYS A 96 10.44 10.26 -9.63
N GLU A 97 11.40 11.17 -9.41
CA GLU A 97 12.43 11.51 -10.41
C GLU A 97 13.15 10.27 -10.96
N LEU A 98 13.66 9.41 -10.07
CA LEU A 98 14.41 8.21 -10.44
C LEU A 98 13.54 7.16 -11.14
N THR A 99 12.29 6.99 -10.71
CA THR A 99 11.35 6.04 -11.34
C THR A 99 10.93 6.52 -12.72
N LEU A 100 10.72 7.83 -12.89
CA LEU A 100 10.39 8.43 -14.19
C LEU A 100 11.54 8.30 -15.19
N GLU A 101 12.81 8.33 -14.75
CA GLU A 101 13.96 8.01 -15.60
C GLU A 101 13.90 6.59 -16.17
N ILE A 102 13.55 5.62 -15.33
CA ILE A 102 13.46 4.20 -15.73
C ILE A 102 12.30 4.00 -16.69
N CYS A 103 11.17 4.64 -16.43
CA CYS A 103 10.03 4.67 -17.35
C CYS A 103 10.44 5.14 -18.75
N ARG A 104 11.24 6.23 -18.83
CA ARG A 104 11.76 6.72 -20.13
C ARG A 104 12.67 5.72 -20.81
N GLU A 105 13.53 5.02 -20.08
CA GLU A 105 14.39 3.98 -20.65
C GLU A 105 13.58 2.76 -21.13
N PHE A 106 12.53 2.38 -20.40
CA PHE A 106 11.59 1.35 -20.82
C PHE A 106 10.88 1.73 -22.12
N ASP A 107 10.35 2.96 -22.22
CA ASP A 107 9.70 3.44 -23.43
C ASP A 107 10.67 3.44 -24.64
N LYS A 108 11.91 3.89 -24.46
CA LYS A 108 12.94 3.89 -25.53
C LYS A 108 13.26 2.50 -26.05
N HIS A 109 13.22 1.48 -25.20
CA HIS A 109 13.52 0.09 -25.56
C HIS A 109 12.27 -0.74 -25.87
N GLY A 110 11.07 -0.15 -25.86
CA GLY A 110 9.84 -0.86 -26.16
C GLY A 110 9.42 -1.88 -25.10
N ILE A 111 9.84 -1.68 -23.84
CA ILE A 111 9.38 -2.50 -22.72
C ILE A 111 7.92 -2.16 -22.43
N LYS A 112 7.02 -3.15 -22.47
CA LYS A 112 5.64 -2.97 -22.01
C LYS A 112 5.63 -3.07 -20.50
N TYR A 113 5.24 -1.99 -19.83
CA TYR A 113 5.19 -1.93 -18.37
C TYR A 113 3.96 -1.15 -17.89
N ALA A 114 3.65 -1.29 -16.60
CA ALA A 114 2.70 -0.43 -15.92
C ALA A 114 3.16 -0.16 -14.48
N LEU A 115 3.20 1.11 -14.08
CA LEU A 115 3.35 1.48 -12.68
C LEU A 115 2.07 1.14 -11.92
N LEU A 116 2.19 0.55 -10.74
CA LEU A 116 1.05 0.09 -9.96
C LEU A 116 0.71 1.06 -8.82
N LYS A 117 1.47 1.02 -7.72
CA LYS A 117 1.19 1.77 -6.49
C LYS A 117 2.05 3.04 -6.45
N GLY A 118 2.78 3.26 -5.35
CA GLY A 118 3.86 4.26 -5.27
C GLY A 118 3.44 5.66 -5.75
N ILE A 119 4.17 6.13 -6.75
CA ILE A 119 4.02 7.45 -7.36
C ILE A 119 2.69 7.68 -8.08
N VAL A 120 2.07 6.63 -8.64
CA VAL A 120 0.77 6.77 -9.33
C VAL A 120 -0.30 7.19 -8.32
N LEU A 121 -0.38 6.50 -7.18
CA LEU A 121 -1.36 6.85 -6.14
C LEU A 121 -1.06 8.23 -5.54
N SER A 122 0.21 8.53 -5.27
CA SER A 122 0.64 9.83 -4.74
C SER A 122 0.16 11.02 -5.61
N GLU A 123 0.21 10.89 -6.92
CA GLU A 123 -0.25 11.92 -7.86
C GLU A 123 -1.77 11.89 -8.10
N ILE A 124 -2.33 10.71 -8.36
CA ILE A 124 -3.70 10.58 -8.87
C ILE A 124 -4.75 10.67 -7.76
N VAL A 125 -4.48 10.09 -6.58
CA VAL A 125 -5.50 9.98 -5.51
C VAL A 125 -5.14 10.77 -4.24
N TYR A 126 -3.87 11.07 -4.01
CA TYR A 126 -3.46 11.95 -2.92
C TYR A 126 -3.33 13.41 -3.36
N GLY A 127 -2.74 13.67 -4.53
CA GLY A 127 -2.45 15.03 -5.02
C GLY A 127 -1.38 15.76 -4.20
N ASP A 128 -0.67 15.02 -3.35
CA ASP A 128 0.42 15.51 -2.50
C ASP A 128 1.34 14.35 -2.14
N ILE A 129 2.53 14.35 -2.72
CA ILE A 129 3.51 13.28 -2.56
C ILE A 129 4.02 13.12 -1.12
N GLY A 130 3.91 14.16 -0.27
CA GLY A 130 4.25 14.06 1.15
C GLY A 130 3.21 13.34 2.00
N SER A 131 1.99 13.15 1.47
CA SER A 131 0.88 12.54 2.20
C SER A 131 0.91 11.02 2.23
N ARG A 132 1.54 10.40 1.23
CA ARG A 132 1.60 8.96 1.05
C ARG A 132 3.04 8.49 1.25
N ASP A 133 3.26 7.67 2.27
CA ASP A 133 4.55 7.01 2.41
C ASP A 133 4.65 5.81 1.45
N PHE A 134 5.82 5.62 0.85
CA PHE A 134 6.17 4.43 0.09
C PHE A 134 7.69 4.26 0.06
N LYS A 135 8.13 3.00 0.10
CA LYS A 135 9.54 2.61 0.20
C LYS A 135 10.14 2.16 -1.14
N ASP A 136 9.29 1.61 -1.99
CA ASP A 136 9.57 0.99 -3.27
C ASP A 136 8.54 1.45 -4.31
N ASN A 137 8.87 1.22 -5.58
CA ASN A 137 7.93 1.39 -6.68
C ASN A 137 7.75 0.05 -7.40
N ASP A 138 6.51 -0.43 -7.39
CA ASP A 138 6.12 -1.64 -8.11
C ASP A 138 5.85 -1.34 -9.58
N ILE A 139 6.47 -2.13 -10.45
CA ILE A 139 6.28 -2.05 -11.89
C ILE A 139 5.87 -3.42 -12.41
N LEU A 140 4.69 -3.50 -13.01
CA LEU A 140 4.25 -4.73 -13.68
C LEU A 140 4.95 -4.85 -15.03
N ILE A 141 5.50 -6.04 -15.30
CA ILE A 141 6.14 -6.40 -16.55
C ILE A 141 5.76 -7.83 -16.95
N HIS A 142 5.65 -8.08 -18.25
CA HIS A 142 5.44 -9.45 -18.73
C HIS A 142 6.72 -10.28 -18.57
N THR A 143 6.57 -11.56 -18.26
CA THR A 143 7.70 -12.45 -17.97
C THR A 143 8.68 -12.60 -19.12
N SER A 144 8.20 -12.46 -20.36
CA SER A 144 9.05 -12.48 -21.56
C SER A 144 9.99 -11.27 -21.70
N GLN A 145 9.78 -10.18 -20.95
CA GLN A 145 10.60 -8.96 -21.03
C GLN A 145 11.41 -8.70 -19.74
N ILE A 146 11.32 -9.56 -18.73
CA ILE A 146 12.03 -9.39 -17.45
C ILE A 146 13.53 -9.23 -17.66
N ASP A 147 14.16 -10.13 -18.41
CA ASP A 147 15.62 -10.11 -18.59
C ASP A 147 16.10 -8.82 -19.25
N GLU A 148 15.35 -8.32 -20.24
CA GLU A 148 15.66 -7.07 -20.91
C GLU A 148 15.50 -5.86 -19.97
N ALA A 149 14.40 -5.80 -19.23
CA ALA A 149 14.14 -4.73 -18.27
C ALA A 149 15.17 -4.70 -17.12
N VAL A 150 15.51 -5.87 -16.57
CA VAL A 150 16.56 -6.00 -15.55
C VAL A 150 17.91 -5.51 -16.09
N ASN A 151 18.24 -5.84 -17.35
CA ASN A 151 19.48 -5.38 -17.97
C ASN A 151 19.50 -3.87 -18.21
N ILE A 152 18.37 -3.25 -18.57
CA ILE A 152 18.23 -1.79 -18.69
C ILE A 152 18.47 -1.15 -17.32
N ILE A 153 17.77 -1.61 -16.28
CA ILE A 153 17.89 -1.03 -14.94
C ILE A 153 19.30 -1.22 -14.37
N LYS A 154 19.97 -2.36 -14.61
CA LYS A 154 21.37 -2.58 -14.22
C LYS A 154 22.35 -1.61 -14.89
N LYS A 155 22.11 -1.19 -16.15
CA LYS A 155 22.92 -0.16 -16.82
C LYS A 155 22.74 1.24 -16.20
N MET A 156 21.72 1.42 -15.36
CA MET A 156 21.47 2.64 -14.58
C MET A 156 22.01 2.53 -13.15
N ASP A 157 23.01 1.66 -12.92
CA ASP A 157 23.70 1.42 -11.64
C ASP A 157 22.88 0.74 -10.54
N TYR A 158 21.80 0.05 -10.90
CA TYR A 158 21.05 -0.77 -9.94
C TYR A 158 21.64 -2.16 -9.82
N ILE A 159 21.53 -2.72 -8.62
CA ILE A 159 22.02 -4.04 -8.26
C ILE A 159 20.83 -4.89 -7.80
N GLN A 160 20.70 -6.11 -8.32
CA GLN A 160 19.76 -7.08 -7.76
C GLN A 160 20.35 -7.66 -6.49
N GLY A 161 19.75 -7.36 -5.33
CA GLY A 161 20.37 -7.67 -4.07
C GLY A 161 19.53 -7.35 -2.84
N MET A 162 20.20 -7.33 -1.71
CA MET A 162 19.65 -6.91 -0.42
C MET A 162 20.52 -5.83 0.19
N ILE A 163 19.90 -4.92 0.94
CA ILE A 163 20.62 -3.91 1.73
C ILE A 163 21.16 -4.57 2.99
N ASP A 164 22.47 -4.47 3.20
CA ASP A 164 23.09 -4.73 4.49
C ASP A 164 23.19 -3.42 5.27
N TYR A 165 22.28 -3.24 6.22
CA TYR A 165 22.23 -2.06 7.08
C TYR A 165 23.45 -1.94 8.01
N LYS A 166 24.19 -3.02 8.25
CA LYS A 166 25.38 -3.00 9.12
C LYS A 166 26.59 -2.42 8.40
N SER A 167 26.82 -2.85 7.15
CA SER A 167 27.92 -2.33 6.32
C SER A 167 27.51 -1.11 5.49
N ASN A 168 26.22 -0.78 5.46
CA ASN A 168 25.63 0.22 4.58
C ASN A 168 25.99 0.00 3.11
N SER A 169 25.78 -1.23 2.63
CA SER A 169 26.10 -1.62 1.26
C SER A 169 25.04 -2.53 0.65
N ILE A 170 25.00 -2.61 -0.67
CA ILE A 170 24.13 -3.54 -1.39
C ILE A 170 24.89 -4.86 -1.59
N ILE A 171 24.35 -5.96 -1.05
CA ILE A 171 24.86 -7.30 -1.27
C ILE A 171 24.19 -7.87 -2.52
N PRO A 172 24.91 -8.05 -3.64
CA PRO A 172 24.35 -8.70 -4.83
C PRO A 172 24.05 -10.17 -4.53
N LEU A 173 22.90 -10.65 -4.99
CA LEU A 173 22.57 -12.08 -4.90
C LEU A 173 23.18 -12.86 -6.07
N SER A 174 23.50 -14.12 -5.82
CA SER A 174 24.04 -15.00 -6.86
C SER A 174 22.99 -15.26 -7.94
N ARG A 175 23.45 -15.58 -9.16
CA ARG A 175 22.56 -15.96 -10.27
C ARG A 175 21.62 -17.12 -9.90
N ARG A 176 22.12 -18.06 -9.09
CA ARG A 176 21.33 -19.21 -8.60
C ARG A 176 20.19 -18.75 -7.71
N GLU A 177 20.44 -17.86 -6.75
CA GLU A 177 19.41 -17.33 -5.84
C GLU A 177 18.37 -16.50 -6.59
N ILE A 178 18.81 -15.65 -7.52
CA ILE A 178 17.91 -14.85 -8.38
C ILE A 178 16.97 -15.77 -9.16
N MET A 179 17.51 -16.83 -9.77
CA MET A 179 16.72 -17.80 -10.53
C MET A 179 15.73 -18.56 -9.64
N ILE A 180 16.18 -19.07 -8.48
CA ILE A 180 15.32 -19.79 -7.53
C ILE A 180 14.16 -18.91 -7.08
N ARG A 181 14.44 -17.67 -6.66
CA ARG A 181 13.39 -16.76 -6.17
C ARG A 181 12.39 -16.42 -7.27
N SER A 182 12.83 -16.22 -8.51
CA SER A 182 11.94 -15.93 -9.65
C SER A 182 10.98 -17.09 -10.01
N MET A 183 11.26 -18.32 -9.56
CA MET A 183 10.40 -19.50 -9.76
C MET A 183 9.32 -19.66 -8.67
N VAL A 184 9.51 -19.03 -7.50
CA VAL A 184 8.64 -19.22 -6.32
C VAL A 184 8.03 -17.92 -5.81
N SER A 185 8.16 -16.85 -6.59
CA SER A 185 7.73 -15.49 -6.27
C SER A 185 6.88 -14.92 -7.41
N HIS A 186 6.16 -13.84 -7.10
CA HIS A 186 5.40 -13.02 -8.04
C HIS A 186 6.21 -11.83 -8.59
N GLU A 187 7.39 -11.60 -8.00
CA GLU A 187 8.31 -10.51 -8.29
C GLU A 187 9.76 -11.02 -8.41
N VAL A 188 10.59 -10.26 -9.12
CA VAL A 188 12.04 -10.49 -9.14
C VAL A 188 12.69 -10.08 -7.82
N ILE A 189 13.95 -10.46 -7.62
CA ILE A 189 14.76 -9.84 -6.55
C ILE A 189 14.79 -8.31 -6.78
N PRO A 190 14.52 -7.50 -5.74
CA PRO A 190 14.51 -6.05 -5.84
C PRO A 190 15.78 -5.50 -6.50
N LEU A 191 15.59 -4.49 -7.35
CA LEU A 191 16.66 -3.74 -7.98
C LEU A 191 16.92 -2.48 -7.14
N ILE A 192 18.12 -2.37 -6.58
CA ILE A 192 18.46 -1.35 -5.59
C ILE A 192 19.60 -0.49 -6.10
N LYS A 193 19.46 0.83 -6.01
CA LYS A 193 20.52 1.81 -6.29
C LYS A 193 20.82 2.62 -5.04
N TYR A 194 22.09 2.72 -4.68
CA TYR A 194 22.55 3.66 -3.65
C TYR A 194 22.54 5.08 -4.21
N ILE A 195 21.99 6.03 -3.45
CA ILE A 195 21.85 7.42 -3.87
C ILE A 195 22.80 8.29 -3.04
N GLU A 196 23.90 8.68 -3.67
CA GLU A 196 24.89 9.53 -3.04
C GLU A 196 24.31 10.91 -2.69
N ASN A 197 24.68 11.43 -1.52
CA ASN A 197 24.32 12.77 -1.05
C ASN A 197 22.81 13.08 -0.99
N SER A 198 21.96 12.05 -0.92
CA SER A 198 20.52 12.23 -0.73
C SER A 198 20.18 12.28 0.77
N PRO A 199 19.51 13.35 1.25
CA PRO A 199 19.29 13.55 2.69
C PRO A 199 18.33 12.53 3.30
N PHE A 200 17.37 12.01 2.51
CA PHE A 200 16.26 11.19 3.03
C PHE A 200 15.91 9.97 2.16
N LEU A 201 16.64 9.73 1.06
CA LEU A 201 16.52 8.54 0.23
C LEU A 201 17.91 7.95 0.02
N GLU A 202 18.36 7.07 0.90
CA GLU A 202 19.68 6.46 0.81
C GLU A 202 19.75 5.37 -0.28
N TYR A 203 18.65 4.62 -0.43
CA TYR A 203 18.50 3.58 -1.44
C TYR A 203 17.20 3.79 -2.19
N HIS A 204 17.26 3.72 -3.52
CA HIS A 204 16.07 3.61 -4.37
C HIS A 204 15.86 2.14 -4.74
N SER A 205 14.70 1.59 -4.39
CA SER A 205 14.34 0.19 -4.63
C SER A 205 13.17 0.09 -5.61
N LEU A 206 13.23 -0.93 -6.47
CA LEU A 206 12.21 -1.22 -7.48
C LEU A 206 11.88 -2.70 -7.47
N ASP A 207 10.58 -2.97 -7.52
CA ASP A 207 10.05 -4.32 -7.54
C ASP A 207 9.38 -4.55 -8.89
N LEU A 208 10.04 -5.35 -9.74
CA LEU A 208 9.43 -5.78 -11.00
C LEU A 208 8.52 -6.96 -10.71
N GLN A 209 7.22 -6.71 -10.79
CA GLN A 209 6.19 -7.70 -10.62
C GLN A 209 5.85 -8.34 -11.96
N PHE A 210 5.63 -9.64 -11.95
CA PHE A 210 5.30 -10.39 -13.16
C PHE A 210 4.13 -11.37 -12.98
N SER A 211 3.52 -11.39 -11.78
CA SER A 211 2.30 -12.13 -11.47
C SER A 211 1.37 -11.29 -10.61
N LEU A 212 0.08 -11.50 -10.78
CA LEU A 212 -0.98 -10.92 -9.95
C LEU A 212 -1.28 -11.80 -8.73
N ASP A 213 -0.95 -13.10 -8.78
CA ASP A 213 -1.14 -14.02 -7.65
C ASP A 213 0.06 -13.92 -6.69
N LEU A 214 0.00 -12.90 -5.84
CA LEU A 214 1.07 -12.57 -4.89
C LEU A 214 1.24 -13.69 -3.87
N MET A 215 2.46 -13.84 -3.36
CA MET A 215 2.83 -14.84 -2.35
C MET A 215 2.58 -16.30 -2.78
N THR A 216 2.50 -16.56 -4.09
CA THR A 216 2.39 -17.91 -4.66
C THR A 216 3.38 -18.13 -5.81
N ASN A 217 3.54 -19.38 -6.24
CA ASN A 217 4.25 -19.72 -7.48
C ASN A 217 3.32 -19.80 -8.71
N ARG A 218 2.03 -19.45 -8.57
CA ARG A 218 1.08 -19.50 -9.68
C ARG A 218 1.34 -18.35 -10.63
N ARG A 219 1.42 -18.68 -11.91
CA ARG A 219 1.71 -17.71 -12.97
C ARG A 219 0.41 -17.17 -13.53
N THR A 220 0.33 -15.86 -13.65
CA THR A 220 -0.81 -15.17 -14.26
C THR A 220 -0.39 -14.48 -15.57
N ASP A 221 0.49 -15.10 -16.35
CA ASP A 221 1.11 -14.51 -17.55
C ASP A 221 0.07 -13.94 -18.52
N THR A 222 -1.01 -14.71 -18.82
CA THR A 222 -2.09 -14.25 -19.70
C THR A 222 -2.85 -13.05 -19.13
N ALA A 223 -3.08 -13.01 -17.83
CA ALA A 223 -3.74 -11.89 -17.17
C ALA A 223 -2.86 -10.63 -17.19
N VAL A 224 -1.56 -10.79 -16.90
CA VAL A 224 -0.56 -9.72 -16.98
C VAL A 224 -0.47 -9.18 -18.41
N GLN A 225 -0.37 -10.05 -19.41
CA GLN A 225 -0.36 -9.65 -20.82
C GLN A 225 -1.61 -8.84 -21.17
N HIS A 226 -2.80 -9.34 -20.79
CA HIS A 226 -4.07 -8.65 -21.03
C HIS A 226 -4.11 -7.25 -20.38
N MET A 227 -3.70 -7.14 -19.11
CA MET A 227 -3.65 -5.87 -18.37
C MET A 227 -2.65 -4.87 -18.98
N LEU A 228 -1.46 -5.33 -19.40
CA LEU A 228 -0.45 -4.49 -20.03
C LEU A 228 -0.89 -4.00 -21.41
N ASP A 229 -1.58 -4.84 -22.20
CA ASP A 229 -2.05 -4.46 -23.54
C ASP A 229 -3.11 -3.36 -23.51
N ARG A 230 -3.91 -3.29 -22.44
CA ARG A 230 -4.91 -2.23 -22.24
C ARG A 230 -4.43 -1.09 -21.33
N SER A 231 -3.16 -1.10 -20.92
CA SER A 231 -2.57 -0.04 -20.07
C SER A 231 -2.89 1.35 -20.61
N GLN A 232 -2.93 2.33 -19.70
CA GLN A 232 -3.25 3.71 -20.01
C GLN A 232 -2.11 4.65 -19.62
N LEU A 233 -2.07 5.80 -20.29
CA LEU A 233 -1.16 6.89 -19.94
C LEU A 233 -1.79 7.77 -18.89
N VAL A 234 -1.00 8.15 -17.89
CA VAL A 234 -1.36 9.13 -16.86
C VAL A 234 -0.23 10.14 -16.73
N ASP A 235 -0.59 11.35 -16.33
CA ASP A 235 0.40 12.39 -16.00
C ASP A 235 0.90 12.20 -14.57
N VAL A 236 2.21 11.99 -14.41
CA VAL A 236 2.90 11.99 -13.12
C VAL A 236 3.99 13.04 -13.16
N SER A 237 3.86 14.09 -12.34
CA SER A 237 4.80 15.21 -12.30
C SER A 237 5.11 15.83 -13.68
N GLY A 238 4.10 15.93 -14.55
CA GLY A 238 4.23 16.50 -15.91
C GLY A 238 4.80 15.53 -16.96
N GLN A 239 5.04 14.27 -16.61
CA GLN A 239 5.48 13.23 -17.53
C GLN A 239 4.37 12.20 -17.74
N GLN A 240 4.13 11.84 -19.00
CA GLN A 240 3.24 10.74 -19.35
C GLN A 240 3.91 9.40 -19.06
N VAL A 241 3.28 8.57 -18.24
CA VAL A 241 3.75 7.23 -17.89
C VAL A 241 2.62 6.22 -17.97
N ARG A 242 2.97 4.95 -18.21
CA ARG A 242 2.00 3.85 -18.26
C ARG A 242 1.61 3.37 -16.87
N THR A 243 0.32 3.22 -16.64
CA THR A 243 -0.28 2.48 -15.51
C THR A 243 -1.39 1.57 -16.03
N LEU A 244 -1.95 0.73 -15.17
CA LEU A 244 -3.06 -0.15 -15.53
C LEU A 244 -4.37 0.64 -15.72
N LYS A 245 -5.34 0.02 -16.39
CA LYS A 245 -6.72 0.50 -16.33
C LYS A 245 -7.20 0.53 -14.88
N TRP A 246 -8.10 1.43 -14.54
CA TRP A 246 -8.44 1.69 -13.14
C TRP A 246 -9.05 0.48 -12.44
N GLU A 247 -9.90 -0.28 -13.15
CA GLU A 247 -10.44 -1.56 -12.69
C GLU A 247 -9.36 -2.62 -12.45
N ASP A 248 -8.32 -2.66 -13.29
CA ASP A 248 -7.21 -3.61 -13.17
C ASP A 248 -6.25 -3.21 -12.04
N LEU A 249 -5.96 -1.90 -11.90
CA LEU A 249 -5.17 -1.38 -10.79
C LEU A 249 -5.90 -1.59 -9.45
N LEU A 250 -7.21 -1.37 -9.40
CA LEU A 250 -8.02 -1.65 -8.23
C LEU A 250 -7.99 -3.14 -7.89
N LEU A 251 -8.22 -4.02 -8.86
CA LEU A 251 -8.13 -5.47 -8.66
C LEU A 251 -6.77 -5.86 -8.07
N PHE A 252 -5.67 -5.32 -8.62
CA PHE A 252 -4.34 -5.53 -8.10
C PHE A 252 -4.19 -5.09 -6.63
N MET A 253 -4.64 -3.88 -6.28
CA MET A 253 -4.57 -3.38 -4.89
C MET A 253 -5.40 -4.21 -3.91
N LEU A 254 -6.58 -4.69 -4.33
CA LEU A 254 -7.45 -5.54 -3.51
C LEU A 254 -6.80 -6.90 -3.22
N ILE A 255 -6.18 -7.51 -4.23
CA ILE A 255 -5.42 -8.76 -4.08
C ILE A 255 -4.21 -8.54 -3.16
N HIS A 256 -3.45 -7.46 -3.37
CA HIS A 256 -2.27 -7.12 -2.56
C HIS A 256 -2.60 -6.93 -1.09
N LEU A 257 -3.59 -6.10 -0.78
CA LEU A 257 -4.05 -5.91 0.58
C LEU A 257 -4.45 -7.24 1.23
N SER A 258 -5.24 -8.05 0.54
CA SER A 258 -5.77 -9.30 1.10
C SER A 258 -4.67 -10.32 1.33
N ARG A 259 -3.77 -10.52 0.36
CA ARG A 259 -2.66 -11.48 0.45
C ARG A 259 -1.73 -11.17 1.62
N GLU A 260 -1.35 -9.91 1.80
CA GLU A 260 -0.52 -9.51 2.96
C GLU A 260 -1.30 -9.63 4.27
N ALA A 261 -2.59 -9.26 4.28
CA ALA A 261 -3.41 -9.33 5.48
C ALA A 261 -3.68 -10.77 5.97
N THR A 262 -3.63 -11.75 5.07
CA THR A 262 -3.89 -13.17 5.37
C THR A 262 -2.64 -14.04 5.28
N SER A 263 -1.44 -13.45 5.24
CA SER A 263 -0.15 -14.15 5.19
C SER A 263 0.49 -14.19 6.58
N GLU A 264 0.80 -15.38 7.09
CA GLU A 264 1.47 -15.55 8.39
C GLU A 264 2.80 -14.78 8.44
N MET A 265 3.57 -14.83 7.35
CA MET A 265 4.86 -14.13 7.28
C MET A 265 4.69 -12.62 7.40
N ASP A 266 3.65 -12.05 6.78
CA ASP A 266 3.40 -10.60 6.84
C ASP A 266 2.82 -10.18 8.19
N VAL A 267 2.01 -11.02 8.82
CA VAL A 267 1.56 -10.80 10.21
C VAL A 267 2.78 -10.74 11.14
N LEU A 268 3.67 -11.73 11.07
CA LEU A 268 4.88 -11.76 11.90
C LEU A 268 5.85 -10.62 11.59
N ALA A 269 5.81 -10.08 10.36
CA ALA A 269 6.61 -8.94 9.93
C ALA A 269 5.93 -7.57 10.18
N TYR A 270 4.76 -7.52 10.83
CA TYR A 270 3.98 -6.29 11.06
C TYR A 270 3.55 -5.59 9.76
N LYS A 271 3.41 -6.36 8.67
CA LYS A 271 3.07 -5.89 7.33
C LYS A 271 1.64 -6.24 6.93
N ASP A 272 0.88 -6.97 7.72
CA ASP A 272 -0.48 -7.42 7.40
C ASP A 272 -1.49 -6.25 7.27
N ILE A 273 -2.26 -5.94 8.32
CA ILE A 273 -3.31 -4.92 8.31
C ILE A 273 -2.77 -3.55 8.78
N LEU A 274 -2.55 -2.65 7.83
CA LEU A 274 -2.06 -1.29 8.08
C LEU A 274 -2.99 -0.25 7.44
N LEU A 275 -3.34 0.82 8.18
CA LEU A 275 -4.33 1.82 7.73
C LEU A 275 -4.02 2.40 6.35
N TYR A 276 -2.75 2.66 6.01
CA TYR A 276 -2.42 3.25 4.71
C TYR A 276 -2.89 2.40 3.53
N LYS A 277 -2.94 1.07 3.67
CA LYS A 277 -3.35 0.17 2.58
C LYS A 277 -4.84 0.25 2.31
N PHE A 278 -5.64 0.33 3.37
CA PHE A 278 -7.09 0.55 3.26
C PHE A 278 -7.38 1.98 2.79
N MET A 279 -6.62 2.96 3.28
CA MET A 279 -6.71 4.36 2.87
C MET A 279 -6.39 4.56 1.38
N ASP A 280 -5.38 3.88 0.84
CA ASP A 280 -5.03 3.92 -0.59
C ASP A 280 -6.24 3.56 -1.45
N ILE A 281 -6.91 2.45 -1.12
CA ILE A 281 -8.09 1.98 -1.86
C ILE A 281 -9.28 2.92 -1.64
N TYR A 282 -9.52 3.37 -0.41
CA TYR A 282 -10.61 4.29 -0.13
C TYR A 282 -10.45 5.63 -0.88
N ARG A 283 -9.24 6.19 -0.95
CA ARG A 283 -8.94 7.37 -1.77
C ARG A 283 -9.13 7.09 -3.25
N PHE A 284 -8.72 5.91 -3.72
CA PHE A 284 -8.88 5.50 -5.11
C PHE A 284 -10.35 5.45 -5.53
N LEU A 285 -11.20 4.81 -4.73
CA LEU A 285 -12.65 4.71 -4.97
C LEU A 285 -13.37 6.07 -4.98
N ASN A 286 -12.83 7.06 -4.27
CA ASN A 286 -13.43 8.39 -4.13
C ASN A 286 -12.73 9.47 -4.99
N SER A 287 -11.73 9.10 -5.81
CA SER A 287 -11.00 10.07 -6.62
C SER A 287 -11.80 10.44 -7.87
N PRO A 288 -12.00 11.74 -8.17
CA PRO A 288 -12.69 12.16 -9.40
C PRO A 288 -11.86 11.89 -10.67
N LYS A 289 -10.58 11.54 -10.54
CA LYS A 289 -9.70 11.16 -11.65
C LYS A 289 -9.82 9.68 -12.03
N VAL A 290 -10.55 8.90 -11.24
CA VAL A 290 -10.63 7.45 -11.34
C VAL A 290 -12.06 7.08 -11.73
N ASP A 291 -12.19 6.35 -12.83
CA ASP A 291 -13.47 5.82 -13.32
C ASP A 291 -13.36 4.30 -13.44
N ILE A 292 -14.09 3.58 -12.57
CA ILE A 292 -13.95 2.13 -12.43
C ILE A 292 -15.06 1.42 -13.20
N ASN A 293 -14.65 0.55 -14.12
CA ASN A 293 -15.56 -0.41 -14.73
C ASN A 293 -15.77 -1.63 -13.82
N TRP A 294 -16.78 -1.57 -12.95
CA TRP A 294 -17.11 -2.63 -12.00
C TRP A 294 -17.45 -3.97 -12.65
N ASN A 295 -18.04 -3.98 -13.85
CA ASN A 295 -18.37 -5.22 -14.57
C ASN A 295 -17.09 -5.93 -15.06
N GLU A 296 -16.12 -5.17 -15.57
CA GLU A 296 -14.84 -5.73 -15.99
C GLU A 296 -14.02 -6.19 -14.78
N LEU A 297 -14.05 -5.45 -13.67
CA LEU A 297 -13.43 -5.87 -12.41
C LEU A 297 -13.99 -7.22 -11.92
N LEU A 298 -15.31 -7.36 -11.89
CA LEU A 298 -15.98 -8.61 -11.47
C LEU A 298 -15.57 -9.78 -12.37
N LYS A 299 -15.68 -9.58 -13.69
CA LYS A 299 -15.31 -10.59 -14.69
C LYS A 299 -13.85 -11.03 -14.54
N ASN A 300 -12.94 -10.08 -14.34
CA ASN A 300 -11.52 -10.37 -14.15
C ASN A 300 -11.30 -11.14 -12.84
N ALA A 301 -11.90 -10.70 -11.74
CA ALA A 301 -11.83 -11.38 -10.44
C ALA A 301 -12.38 -12.82 -10.50
N GLU A 302 -13.46 -13.06 -11.24
CA GLU A 302 -14.03 -14.39 -11.47
C GLU A 302 -13.10 -15.27 -12.31
N SER A 303 -12.67 -14.77 -13.46
CA SER A 303 -11.82 -15.54 -14.39
C SER A 303 -10.47 -15.94 -13.78
N MET A 304 -9.97 -15.14 -12.84
CA MET A 304 -8.69 -15.36 -12.15
C MET A 304 -8.86 -15.98 -10.76
N ASN A 305 -10.09 -16.27 -10.32
CA ASN A 305 -10.40 -16.84 -9.01
C ASN A 305 -9.93 -15.98 -7.81
N PHE A 306 -10.06 -14.66 -7.91
CA PHE A 306 -9.71 -13.68 -6.85
C PHE A 306 -10.91 -13.09 -6.10
N LYS A 307 -12.09 -13.74 -6.20
CA LYS A 307 -13.31 -13.20 -5.57
C LYS A 307 -13.21 -13.09 -4.05
N LYS A 308 -12.50 -14.01 -3.38
CA LYS A 308 -12.33 -14.00 -1.92
C LYS A 308 -11.48 -12.82 -1.48
N GLU A 309 -10.41 -12.53 -2.19
CA GLU A 309 -9.49 -11.42 -1.96
C GLU A 309 -10.21 -10.09 -2.22
N VAL A 310 -10.95 -9.98 -3.33
CA VAL A 310 -11.78 -8.80 -3.61
C VAL A 310 -12.79 -8.58 -2.48
N PHE A 311 -13.50 -9.63 -2.05
CA PHE A 311 -14.45 -9.54 -0.95
C PHE A 311 -13.79 -9.12 0.37
N TYR A 312 -12.67 -9.77 0.74
CA TYR A 312 -11.94 -9.48 1.97
C TYR A 312 -11.58 -8.00 2.08
N ALA A 313 -10.95 -7.45 1.06
CA ALA A 313 -10.48 -6.08 1.07
C ALA A 313 -11.67 -5.10 1.15
N LEU A 314 -12.68 -5.29 0.31
CA LEU A 314 -13.86 -4.43 0.25
C LEU A 314 -14.71 -4.48 1.52
N TYR A 315 -14.89 -5.66 2.11
CA TYR A 315 -15.57 -5.85 3.39
C TYR A 315 -14.92 -5.03 4.52
N HIS A 316 -13.58 -5.07 4.62
CA HIS A 316 -12.85 -4.34 5.65
C HIS A 316 -12.75 -2.83 5.37
N ILE A 317 -12.74 -2.42 4.10
CA ILE A 317 -12.84 -1.00 3.73
C ILE A 317 -14.20 -0.43 4.15
N ASP A 318 -15.28 -1.18 3.96
CA ASP A 318 -16.62 -0.76 4.39
C ASP A 318 -16.71 -0.62 5.92
N ILE A 319 -16.16 -1.58 6.68
CA ILE A 319 -16.05 -1.48 8.14
C ILE A 319 -15.34 -0.20 8.58
N LEU A 320 -14.28 0.22 7.89
CA LEU A 320 -13.51 1.41 8.26
C LEU A 320 -14.21 2.70 7.86
N TYR A 321 -14.68 2.79 6.61
CA TYR A 321 -14.99 4.08 6.00
C TYR A 321 -16.46 4.27 5.63
N ASP A 322 -17.33 3.27 5.82
CA ASP A 322 -18.74 3.32 5.42
C ASP A 322 -18.84 3.69 3.93
N THR A 323 -18.18 2.87 3.10
CA THR A 323 -17.92 3.21 1.69
C THR A 323 -19.07 2.74 0.82
N ALA A 324 -19.50 3.59 -0.12
CA ALA A 324 -20.51 3.21 -1.11
C ALA A 324 -19.92 2.30 -2.20
N ILE A 325 -19.64 1.04 -1.85
CA ILE A 325 -19.39 -0.01 -2.84
C ILE A 325 -20.74 -0.35 -3.48
N PRO A 326 -20.83 -0.51 -4.82
CA PRO A 326 -22.11 -0.85 -5.43
C PRO A 326 -22.68 -2.16 -4.87
N ASN A 327 -23.88 -2.12 -4.28
CA ASN A 327 -24.51 -3.31 -3.68
C ASN A 327 -24.63 -4.47 -4.68
N GLU A 328 -24.98 -4.16 -5.94
CA GLU A 328 -25.06 -5.14 -7.02
C GLU A 328 -23.72 -5.85 -7.25
N PHE A 329 -22.59 -5.16 -7.07
CA PHE A 329 -21.27 -5.77 -7.20
C PHE A 329 -21.00 -6.76 -6.06
N LEU A 330 -21.27 -6.37 -4.81
CA LEU A 330 -21.11 -7.25 -3.65
C LEU A 330 -22.01 -8.48 -3.72
N GLU A 331 -23.27 -8.31 -4.13
CA GLU A 331 -24.22 -9.40 -4.36
C GLU A 331 -23.70 -10.39 -5.42
N LYS A 332 -23.15 -9.88 -6.52
CA LYS A 332 -22.61 -10.72 -7.61
C LYS A 332 -21.32 -11.46 -7.25
N LEU A 333 -20.51 -10.98 -6.29
CA LEU A 333 -19.36 -11.76 -5.80
C LEU A 333 -19.81 -13.12 -5.24
N ASN A 334 -21.03 -13.18 -4.68
CA ASN A 334 -21.68 -14.39 -4.16
C ASN A 334 -20.78 -15.21 -3.23
N ILE A 335 -20.30 -14.58 -2.15
CA ILE A 335 -19.47 -15.22 -1.12
C ILE A 335 -20.37 -15.71 0.02
N GLU A 336 -20.66 -17.01 -0.01
CA GLU A 336 -21.56 -17.66 0.96
C GLU A 336 -20.92 -17.84 2.34
N ASP A 337 -19.67 -18.28 2.37
CA ASP A 337 -18.88 -18.46 3.60
C ASP A 337 -17.91 -17.29 3.78
N GLN A 338 -18.09 -16.55 4.88
CA GLN A 338 -17.28 -15.39 5.24
C GLN A 338 -16.34 -15.68 6.42
N GLU A 339 -16.28 -16.91 6.94
CA GLU A 339 -15.40 -17.26 8.07
C GLU A 339 -13.92 -17.00 7.75
N PHE A 340 -13.55 -17.10 6.47
CA PHE A 340 -12.19 -16.84 5.99
C PHE A 340 -11.67 -15.43 6.26
N VAL A 341 -12.53 -14.43 6.51
CA VAL A 341 -12.08 -13.05 6.78
C VAL A 341 -11.30 -12.90 8.10
N ASN A 342 -11.34 -13.94 8.94
CA ASN A 342 -10.58 -14.01 10.19
C ASN A 342 -9.42 -15.02 10.14
N ASN A 343 -9.16 -15.64 8.98
CA ASN A 343 -8.11 -16.64 8.84
C ASN A 343 -6.83 -16.01 8.26
N VAL A 344 -5.69 -16.49 8.75
CA VAL A 344 -4.35 -16.25 8.21
C VAL A 344 -3.75 -17.60 7.85
N TYR A 345 -3.06 -17.65 6.73
CA TYR A 345 -2.58 -18.89 6.12
C TYR A 345 -1.06 -18.97 6.13
N CYS A 346 -0.55 -20.20 6.21
CA CYS A 346 0.87 -20.48 6.00
C CYS A 346 1.31 -20.06 4.59
N TYR A 347 2.58 -19.68 4.43
CA TYR A 347 3.09 -19.20 3.14
C TYR A 347 2.89 -20.24 2.02
N ASN A 348 2.30 -19.80 0.91
CA ASN A 348 2.02 -20.63 -0.28
C ASN A 348 1.23 -21.92 0.06
N SER A 349 0.30 -21.84 1.02
CA SER A 349 -0.54 -22.94 1.49
C SER A 349 -1.96 -22.47 1.79
N ASP A 350 -2.94 -23.38 1.69
CA ASP A 350 -4.32 -23.16 2.17
C ASP A 350 -4.50 -23.57 3.65
N GLU A 351 -3.41 -24.00 4.31
CA GLU A 351 -3.39 -24.33 5.73
C GLU A 351 -3.52 -23.07 6.59
N ILE A 352 -4.46 -23.09 7.54
CA ILE A 352 -4.71 -21.98 8.46
C ILE A 352 -3.64 -21.98 9.55
N ALA A 353 -2.82 -20.94 9.59
CA ALA A 353 -1.84 -20.69 10.64
C ALA A 353 -2.46 -20.04 11.88
N ILE A 354 -3.37 -19.08 11.66
CA ILE A 354 -3.98 -18.27 12.72
C ILE A 354 -5.46 -18.10 12.40
N LYS A 355 -6.30 -18.30 13.41
CA LYS A 355 -7.71 -17.91 13.37
C LYS A 355 -7.95 -16.84 14.43
N TRP A 356 -8.38 -15.67 13.99
CA TRP A 356 -8.61 -14.55 14.87
C TRP A 356 -10.00 -14.60 15.51
N GLU A 357 -10.04 -14.59 16.84
CA GLU A 357 -11.28 -14.44 17.62
C GLU A 357 -11.63 -12.96 17.86
N SER A 358 -10.65 -12.06 17.77
CA SER A 358 -10.84 -10.62 17.92
C SER A 358 -11.41 -9.98 16.67
N THR A 359 -12.12 -8.88 16.86
CA THR A 359 -12.69 -8.09 15.77
C THR A 359 -11.59 -7.46 14.91
N PHE A 360 -11.93 -7.09 13.67
CA PHE A 360 -10.98 -6.43 12.77
C PHE A 360 -10.37 -5.15 13.37
N LEU A 361 -11.18 -4.29 14.02
CA LEU A 361 -10.66 -3.04 14.60
C LEU A 361 -9.72 -3.29 15.79
N GLU A 362 -10.02 -4.27 16.64
CA GLU A 362 -9.11 -4.66 17.73
C GLU A 362 -7.76 -5.12 17.17
N ARG A 363 -7.77 -5.94 16.11
CA ARG A 363 -6.53 -6.40 15.44
C ARG A 363 -5.76 -5.24 14.80
N LEU A 364 -6.47 -4.34 14.14
CA LEU A 364 -5.88 -3.21 13.41
C LEU A 364 -5.06 -2.34 14.34
N PHE A 365 -5.58 -2.00 15.53
CA PHE A 365 -4.89 -1.14 16.50
C PHE A 365 -3.99 -1.90 17.49
N ASP A 366 -4.05 -3.23 17.53
CA ASP A 366 -3.13 -4.05 18.31
C ASP A 366 -1.75 -4.15 17.64
N MET A 367 -0.91 -3.15 17.90
CA MET A 367 0.47 -3.11 17.39
C MET A 367 1.36 -4.23 17.92
N ASN A 368 0.92 -4.98 18.94
CA ASN A 368 1.66 -6.11 19.51
C ASN A 368 1.04 -7.46 19.16
N ARG A 369 0.08 -7.51 18.21
CA ARG A 369 -0.59 -8.75 17.80
C ARG A 369 0.37 -9.90 17.47
N PRO A 370 1.55 -9.71 16.84
CA PRO A 370 2.40 -10.84 16.49
C PRO A 370 2.97 -11.55 17.72
N ALA A 371 3.21 -10.82 18.81
CA ALA A 371 3.69 -11.39 20.06
C ALA A 371 2.63 -12.20 20.82
N LYS A 372 1.36 -12.13 20.40
CA LYS A 372 0.23 -12.84 21.01
C LYS A 372 -0.13 -14.12 20.26
N ILE A 373 0.53 -14.39 19.13
CA ILE A 373 0.31 -15.60 18.35
C ILE A 373 1.12 -16.72 19.00
N ASN A 374 0.43 -17.74 19.50
CA ASN A 374 1.06 -18.99 19.86
C ASN A 374 1.36 -19.75 18.58
N LEU A 375 2.57 -19.59 18.05
CA LEU A 375 3.04 -20.43 16.95
C LEU A 375 3.23 -21.85 17.49
N THR A 376 2.45 -22.80 16.98
CA THR A 376 2.76 -24.22 17.16
C THR A 376 4.01 -24.48 16.31
N VAL A 377 5.17 -24.56 16.97
CA VAL A 377 6.45 -24.90 16.32
C VAL A 377 6.45 -26.35 15.85
#